data_AF-A0A968WJG5-F1
#
_entry.id   AF-A0A968WJG5-F1
#
_cell.length_a   1.000
_cell.length_b   1.000
_cell.length_c   1.000
_cell.angle_alpha   90.00
_cell.angle_beta   90.00
_cell.angle_gamma   90.00
#
_symmetry.space_group_name_H-M   'P 1'
#
loop_
_entity.id
_entity.type
_entity.pdbx_description
1 polymer ?
#
loop_
_entity_poly.entity_id
_entity_poly.type
_entity_poly.pdbx_seq_one_letter_code
_entity_poly.pdbx_strand_id
1 'polypeptide(L)'
;WSAGCSTGEEPYSLATIVKELIPNYLNWNLLILGTDINTESIAKAKMGSYSEWSFRMVSPTIKQQYFSYQDKSWQLDDRIRRMVKFQPGNLLTDDYPSLNSDIYNMDIIICRNVFIYFNAENVETILAKFYQALSPGGQLIVGHTELHDLNLQGFVPKAYEESVVYQRSEDVKHEVAPKISTSPQSRTSTIKPVIYQPIAAQPRSRNQQSSPTQPAATPLPRFPDKTQTVKATQPPVDINPSGGTHPAGNRSTSHADLHNAQTLFEQGEYALALQRADEILRQKPNNFDVIYLIAQAYANLGQYKKSDVLLRAGDRDRFHVNRYLSPPSPYRRGPK
;
A
#
# COMPACT_ATOMS: atom_id res chain seq x y z
N TRP A 1 -8.62 9.56 -8.01
CA TRP A 1 -7.22 9.72 -7.57
C TRP A 1 -6.66 8.36 -7.14
N SER A 2 -5.58 7.90 -7.77
CA SER A 2 -4.77 6.75 -7.34
C SER A 2 -3.59 7.26 -6.50
N ALA A 3 -3.66 6.99 -5.20
CA ALA A 3 -2.74 7.44 -4.17
C ALA A 3 -1.73 6.34 -3.84
N GLY A 4 -0.44 6.59 -4.08
CA GLY A 4 0.61 5.56 -4.06
C GLY A 4 0.61 4.72 -5.33
N CYS A 5 0.56 5.39 -6.49
CA CYS A 5 0.31 4.74 -7.78
C CYS A 5 1.51 3.96 -8.37
N SER A 6 2.68 4.02 -7.72
CA SER A 6 3.90 3.36 -8.16
C SER A 6 4.21 3.64 -9.65
N THR A 7 4.45 2.60 -10.46
CA THR A 7 4.80 2.67 -11.88
C THR A 7 3.60 2.85 -12.83
N GLY A 8 2.42 3.20 -12.31
CA GLY A 8 1.29 3.72 -13.09
C GLY A 8 0.31 2.68 -13.62
N GLU A 9 0.49 1.39 -13.32
CA GLU A 9 -0.43 0.33 -13.74
C GLU A 9 -1.88 0.59 -13.30
N GLU A 10 -2.10 1.02 -12.04
CA GLU A 10 -3.44 1.28 -11.51
C GLU A 10 -4.15 2.48 -12.20
N PRO A 11 -3.53 3.68 -12.31
CA PRO A 11 -4.12 4.78 -13.06
C PRO A 11 -4.46 4.46 -14.52
N TYR A 12 -3.61 3.72 -15.23
CA TYR A 12 -3.89 3.35 -16.62
C TYR A 12 -4.93 2.25 -16.75
N SER A 13 -5.01 1.33 -15.78
CA SER A 13 -6.13 0.40 -15.70
C SER A 13 -7.44 1.15 -15.57
N LEU A 14 -7.50 2.16 -14.69
CA LEU A 14 -8.68 3.01 -14.53
C LEU A 14 -9.01 3.78 -15.82
N ALA A 15 -8.02 4.37 -16.48
CA ALA A 15 -8.22 5.07 -17.75
C ALA A 15 -8.77 4.15 -18.84
N THR A 16 -8.27 2.91 -18.91
CA THR A 16 -8.75 1.89 -19.86
C THR A 16 -10.19 1.48 -19.53
N ILE A 17 -10.51 1.26 -18.26
CA ILE A 17 -11.88 0.94 -17.80
C ILE A 17 -12.85 2.06 -18.16
N VAL A 18 -12.48 3.33 -17.90
CA VAL A 18 -13.31 4.49 -18.27
C VAL A 18 -13.54 4.52 -19.79
N LYS A 19 -12.48 4.28 -20.58
CA LYS A 19 -12.57 4.26 -22.05
C LYS A 19 -13.52 3.19 -22.59
N GLU A 20 -13.55 2.02 -21.95
CA GLU A 20 -14.35 0.86 -22.34
C GLU A 20 -15.81 0.99 -21.86
N LEU A 21 -16.03 1.45 -20.63
CA LEU A 21 -17.34 1.41 -19.99
C LEU A 21 -18.16 2.70 -20.14
N ILE A 22 -17.53 3.85 -20.37
CA ILE A 22 -18.23 5.15 -20.41
C ILE A 22 -18.32 5.67 -21.85
N PRO A 23 -19.51 5.60 -22.48
CA PRO A 23 -19.73 6.25 -23.77
C PRO A 23 -19.49 7.75 -23.67
N ASN A 24 -18.88 8.33 -24.70
CA ASN A 24 -18.62 9.78 -24.78
C ASN A 24 -17.86 10.34 -23.56
N TYR A 25 -16.96 9.56 -22.93
CA TYR A 25 -16.12 9.98 -21.80
C TYR A 25 -15.36 11.30 -22.05
N LEU A 26 -15.11 11.67 -23.32
CA LEU A 26 -14.50 12.96 -23.70
C LEU A 26 -15.37 14.18 -23.35
N ASN A 27 -16.68 13.99 -23.15
CA ASN A 27 -17.61 15.05 -22.76
C ASN A 27 -17.70 15.20 -21.23
N TRP A 28 -17.00 14.36 -20.47
CA TRP A 28 -17.02 14.39 -19.01
C TRP A 28 -15.90 15.29 -18.48
N ASN A 29 -16.14 15.90 -17.32
CA ASN A 29 -15.08 16.52 -16.54
C ASN A 29 -14.28 15.41 -15.83
N LEU A 30 -13.33 14.80 -16.55
CA LEU A 30 -12.58 13.64 -16.07
C LEU A 30 -11.16 14.05 -15.64
N LEU A 31 -10.82 13.75 -14.39
CA LEU A 31 -9.45 13.82 -13.88
C LEU A 31 -9.04 12.45 -13.32
N ILE A 32 -8.07 11.80 -13.97
CA ILE A 32 -7.38 10.63 -13.42
C ILE A 32 -6.01 11.10 -12.94
N LEU A 33 -5.86 11.24 -11.63
CA LEU A 33 -4.62 11.64 -10.99
C LEU A 33 -3.92 10.42 -10.36
N GLY A 34 -2.65 10.22 -10.68
CA GLY A 34 -1.75 9.28 -10.00
C GLY A 34 -0.67 10.03 -9.22
N THR A 35 -0.52 9.72 -7.93
CA THR A 35 0.55 10.29 -7.08
C THR A 35 1.38 9.22 -6.40
N ASP A 36 2.67 9.47 -6.27
CA ASP A 36 3.58 8.60 -5.51
C ASP A 36 4.72 9.44 -4.91
N ILE A 37 5.27 9.00 -3.77
CA ILE A 37 6.42 9.64 -3.14
C ILE A 37 7.71 9.38 -3.93
N ASN A 38 7.78 8.25 -4.65
CA ASN A 38 8.92 7.87 -5.46
C ASN A 38 8.85 8.54 -6.84
N THR A 39 9.70 9.54 -7.03
CA THR A 39 9.80 10.31 -8.28
C THR A 39 10.29 9.47 -9.46
N GLU A 40 11.10 8.42 -9.23
CA GLU A 40 11.52 7.49 -10.28
C GLU A 40 10.35 6.61 -10.75
N SER A 41 9.49 6.18 -9.83
CA SER A 41 8.26 5.45 -10.18
C SER A 41 7.33 6.34 -10.99
N ILE A 42 7.17 7.62 -10.61
CA ILE A 42 6.42 8.60 -11.40
C ILE A 42 7.01 8.80 -12.79
N ALA A 43 8.34 8.87 -12.92
CA ALA A 43 9.00 8.99 -14.21
C ALA A 43 8.69 7.79 -15.11
N LYS A 44 8.77 6.56 -14.56
CA LYS A 44 8.38 5.32 -15.27
C LYS A 44 6.91 5.31 -15.64
N ALA A 45 6.02 5.73 -14.74
CA ALA A 45 4.60 5.82 -15.00
C ALA A 45 4.28 6.73 -16.19
N LYS A 46 4.93 7.90 -16.28
CA LYS A 46 4.78 8.83 -17.41
C LYS A 46 5.25 8.27 -18.75
N MET A 47 6.16 7.29 -18.75
CA MET A 47 6.59 6.61 -19.97
C MET A 47 5.49 5.68 -20.51
N GLY A 48 4.66 5.09 -19.65
CA GLY A 48 3.62 4.14 -20.09
C GLY A 48 4.18 2.88 -20.75
N SER A 49 5.38 2.47 -20.34
CA SER A 49 6.16 1.38 -20.93
C SER A 49 6.28 0.24 -19.94
N TYR A 50 5.81 -0.95 -20.32
CA TYR A 50 5.68 -2.09 -19.42
C TYR A 50 6.40 -3.33 -19.95
N SER A 51 6.87 -4.17 -19.02
CA SER A 51 7.36 -5.50 -19.37
C SER A 51 6.18 -6.48 -19.50
N GLU A 52 6.42 -7.67 -20.05
CA GLU A 52 5.46 -8.79 -20.00
C GLU A 52 4.95 -9.04 -18.56
N TRP A 53 5.82 -8.70 -17.60
CA TRP A 53 5.60 -8.55 -16.17
C TRP A 53 4.22 -8.06 -15.78
N SER A 54 3.84 -6.93 -16.35
CA SER A 54 2.69 -6.14 -15.89
C SER A 54 1.35 -6.69 -16.41
N PHE A 55 1.36 -7.67 -17.32
CA PHE A 55 0.15 -8.14 -18.01
C PHE A 55 -0.44 -9.44 -17.47
N ARG A 56 0.07 -9.99 -16.36
CA ARG A 56 -0.38 -11.29 -15.83
C ARG A 56 -1.86 -11.39 -15.50
N MET A 57 -2.47 -10.26 -15.12
CA MET A 57 -3.89 -10.15 -14.80
C MET A 57 -4.67 -9.38 -15.88
N VAL A 58 -4.07 -9.13 -17.05
CA VAL A 58 -4.66 -8.36 -18.14
C VAL A 58 -5.06 -9.32 -19.26
N SER A 59 -6.30 -9.22 -19.74
CA SER A 59 -6.77 -10.08 -20.82
C SER A 59 -5.95 -9.85 -22.11
N PRO A 60 -5.71 -10.88 -22.93
CA PRO A 60 -4.99 -10.73 -24.19
C PRO A 60 -5.63 -9.69 -25.12
N THR A 61 -6.96 -9.60 -25.11
CA THR A 61 -7.73 -8.63 -25.92
C THR A 61 -7.41 -7.19 -25.53
N ILE A 62 -7.45 -6.86 -24.23
CA ILE A 62 -7.13 -5.51 -23.74
C ILE A 62 -5.67 -5.17 -24.06
N LYS A 63 -4.76 -6.13 -23.85
CA LYS A 63 -3.34 -5.94 -24.17
C LYS A 63 -3.14 -5.62 -25.65
N GLN A 64 -3.74 -6.40 -26.56
CA GLN A 64 -3.61 -6.19 -28.01
C GLN A 64 -4.27 -4.88 -28.49
N GLN A 65 -5.35 -4.45 -27.85
CA GLN A 65 -6.08 -3.25 -28.22
C GLN A 65 -5.36 -1.96 -27.79
N TYR A 66 -4.71 -1.97 -26.62
CA TYR A 66 -4.17 -0.77 -25.98
C TYR A 66 -2.66 -0.70 -25.89
N PHE A 67 -1.94 -1.76 -26.27
CA PHE A 67 -0.49 -1.78 -26.22
C PHE A 67 0.12 -2.25 -27.53
N SER A 68 1.26 -1.66 -27.87
CA SER A 68 2.09 -2.09 -28.99
C SER A 68 3.47 -2.49 -28.49
N TYR A 69 4.01 -3.59 -29.04
CA TYR A 69 5.34 -4.06 -28.63
C TYR A 69 6.43 -3.32 -29.43
N GLN A 70 7.26 -2.54 -28.74
CA GLN A 70 8.35 -1.73 -29.32
C GLN A 70 9.56 -1.73 -28.38
N ASP A 71 10.77 -1.77 -28.92
CA ASP A 71 12.02 -1.67 -28.15
C ASP A 71 12.10 -2.59 -26.91
N LYS A 72 11.66 -3.84 -27.07
CA LYS A 72 11.62 -4.88 -26.00
C LYS A 72 10.68 -4.55 -24.84
N SER A 73 9.67 -3.73 -25.08
CA SER A 73 8.68 -3.31 -24.09
C SER A 73 7.30 -3.14 -24.73
N TRP A 74 6.26 -3.13 -23.91
CA TRP A 74 4.90 -2.84 -24.33
C TRP A 74 4.60 -1.37 -24.06
N GLN A 75 4.41 -0.62 -25.14
CA GLN A 75 4.09 0.80 -25.10
C GLN A 75 2.57 0.98 -25.08
N LEU A 76 2.07 1.68 -24.07
CA LEU A 76 0.67 2.05 -23.94
C LEU A 76 0.28 3.06 -25.03
N ASP A 77 -0.94 2.90 -25.55
CA ASP A 77 -1.54 3.87 -26.46
C ASP A 77 -1.56 5.28 -25.86
N ASP A 78 -1.00 6.24 -26.61
CA ASP A 78 -0.94 7.64 -26.25
C ASP A 78 -2.32 8.26 -25.92
N ARG A 79 -3.41 7.74 -26.50
CA ARG A 79 -4.78 8.16 -26.21
C ARG A 79 -5.17 7.84 -24.77
N ILE A 80 -4.76 6.69 -24.25
CA ILE A 80 -4.97 6.32 -22.84
C ILE A 80 -3.97 7.06 -21.96
N ARG A 81 -2.71 7.14 -22.39
CA ARG A 81 -1.65 7.82 -21.63
C ARG A 81 -2.01 9.27 -21.28
N ARG A 82 -2.61 10.00 -22.22
CA ARG A 82 -3.06 11.39 -22.03
C ARG A 82 -4.25 11.56 -21.10
N MET A 83 -4.95 10.48 -20.73
CA MET A 83 -6.07 10.55 -19.78
C MET A 83 -5.59 10.68 -18.32
N VAL A 84 -4.32 10.40 -18.05
CA VAL A 84 -3.76 10.34 -16.70
C VAL A 84 -2.75 11.46 -16.45
N LYS A 85 -2.95 12.21 -15.37
CA LYS A 85 -1.97 13.16 -14.82
C LYS A 85 -1.16 12.47 -13.72
N PHE A 86 0.16 12.63 -13.78
CA PHE A 86 1.08 12.13 -12.74
C PHE A 86 1.86 13.26 -12.08
N GLN A 87 1.91 13.23 -10.74
CA GLN A 87 2.74 14.14 -9.96
C GLN A 87 3.32 13.45 -8.72
N PRO A 88 4.49 13.88 -8.23
CA PRO A 88 4.96 13.45 -6.91
C PRO A 88 3.96 13.85 -5.83
N GLY A 89 3.83 13.03 -4.79
CA GLY A 89 3.00 13.37 -3.64
C GLY A 89 3.29 12.51 -2.42
N ASN A 90 3.37 13.13 -1.25
CA ASN A 90 3.49 12.49 0.04
C ASN A 90 2.15 12.56 0.79
N LEU A 91 1.54 11.39 1.01
CA LEU A 91 0.24 11.28 1.67
C LEU A 91 0.25 11.91 3.08
N LEU A 92 1.34 11.81 3.82
CA LEU A 92 1.37 12.31 5.19
C LEU A 92 1.61 13.82 5.23
N THR A 93 2.65 14.29 4.55
CA THR A 93 3.17 15.65 4.74
C THR A 93 2.57 16.71 3.84
N ASP A 94 2.05 16.35 2.67
CA ASP A 94 1.59 17.34 1.70
C ASP A 94 0.22 17.89 2.06
N ASP A 95 -0.02 19.16 1.75
CA ASP A 95 -1.31 19.80 2.01
C ASP A 95 -2.36 19.37 0.98
N TYR A 96 -3.31 18.56 1.44
CA TYR A 96 -4.53 18.23 0.70
C TYR A 96 -5.70 17.98 1.68
N PRO A 97 -6.94 18.34 1.30
CA PRO A 97 -7.33 18.82 -0.02
C PRO A 97 -6.86 20.24 -0.38
N SER A 98 -6.49 20.46 -1.65
CA SER A 98 -6.01 21.75 -2.15
C SER A 98 -6.24 21.89 -3.65
N LEU A 99 -6.60 23.10 -4.08
CA LEU A 99 -6.69 23.43 -5.51
C LEU A 99 -5.32 23.36 -6.21
N ASN A 100 -4.23 23.61 -5.48
CA ASN A 100 -2.88 23.62 -6.07
C ASN A 100 -2.39 22.22 -6.44
N SER A 101 -2.85 21.19 -5.72
CA SER A 101 -2.49 19.79 -5.99
C SER A 101 -3.50 19.06 -6.88
N ASP A 102 -4.58 19.73 -7.30
CA ASP A 102 -5.76 19.12 -7.92
C ASP A 102 -6.40 18.00 -7.09
N ILE A 103 -6.11 17.93 -5.77
CA ILE A 103 -6.67 16.94 -4.86
C ILE A 103 -7.78 17.62 -4.06
N TYR A 104 -8.99 17.66 -4.60
CA TYR A 104 -10.18 18.18 -3.94
C TYR A 104 -11.43 17.64 -4.65
N ASN A 105 -12.54 17.49 -3.91
CA ASN A 105 -13.83 17.00 -4.45
C ASN A 105 -13.70 15.76 -5.36
N MET A 106 -12.89 14.80 -4.95
CA MET A 106 -12.67 13.56 -5.69
C MET A 106 -13.89 12.64 -5.58
N ASP A 107 -14.33 12.07 -6.70
CA ASP A 107 -15.41 11.07 -6.66
C ASP A 107 -14.90 9.72 -6.13
N ILE A 108 -13.67 9.36 -6.51
CA ILE A 108 -13.03 8.09 -6.13
C ILE A 108 -11.57 8.34 -5.73
N ILE A 109 -11.17 7.80 -4.58
CA ILE A 109 -9.78 7.61 -4.17
C ILE A 109 -9.49 6.11 -4.16
N ILE A 110 -8.39 5.70 -4.78
CA ILE A 110 -7.86 4.34 -4.73
C ILE A 110 -6.49 4.43 -4.03
N CYS A 111 -6.31 3.66 -2.95
CA CYS A 111 -5.08 3.66 -2.16
C CYS A 111 -4.83 2.22 -1.68
N ARG A 112 -4.33 1.37 -2.59
CA ARG A 112 -4.21 -0.08 -2.38
C ARG A 112 -2.75 -0.47 -2.18
N ASN A 113 -2.48 -1.32 -1.19
CA ASN A 113 -1.15 -1.82 -0.87
C ASN A 113 -0.17 -0.72 -0.41
N VAL A 114 -0.70 0.33 0.20
CA VAL A 114 0.05 1.52 0.65
C VAL A 114 -0.02 1.68 2.17
N PHE A 115 -1.15 1.41 2.80
CA PHE A 115 -1.32 1.60 4.25
C PHE A 115 -0.45 0.67 5.08
N ILE A 116 -0.04 -0.48 4.52
CA ILE A 116 0.89 -1.43 5.14
C ILE A 116 2.27 -0.83 5.50
N TYR A 117 2.60 0.35 4.97
CA TYR A 117 3.85 1.06 5.27
C TYR A 117 3.71 2.11 6.37
N PHE A 118 2.50 2.31 6.91
CA PHE A 118 2.21 3.32 7.92
C PHE A 118 1.82 2.68 9.25
N ASN A 119 2.09 3.40 10.35
CA ASN A 119 1.50 3.06 11.65
C ASN A 119 0.04 3.56 11.72
N ALA A 120 -0.72 3.09 12.72
CA ALA A 120 -2.14 3.41 12.84
C ALA A 120 -2.42 4.93 12.90
N GLU A 121 -1.62 5.70 13.63
CA GLU A 121 -1.78 7.17 13.75
C GLU A 121 -1.63 7.89 12.40
N ASN A 122 -0.64 7.48 11.60
CA ASN A 122 -0.45 8.03 10.26
C ASN A 122 -1.58 7.60 9.32
N VAL A 123 -2.08 6.37 9.42
CA VAL A 123 -3.23 5.93 8.62
C VAL A 123 -4.46 6.76 8.97
N GLU A 124 -4.76 6.96 10.26
CA GLU A 124 -5.88 7.81 10.69
C GLU A 124 -5.76 9.25 10.17
N THR A 125 -4.54 9.81 10.20
CA THR A 125 -4.26 11.14 9.64
C THR A 125 -4.54 11.17 8.14
N ILE A 126 -4.07 10.17 7.39
CA ILE A 126 -4.30 10.08 5.94
C ILE A 126 -5.80 9.88 5.65
N LEU A 127 -6.50 9.04 6.39
CA LEU A 127 -7.94 8.81 6.25
C LEU A 127 -8.74 10.09 6.49
N ALA A 128 -8.37 10.89 7.49
CA ALA A 128 -9.03 12.18 7.73
C ALA A 128 -8.85 13.15 6.54
N LYS A 129 -7.64 13.18 5.94
CA LYS A 129 -7.38 13.98 4.74
C LYS A 129 -8.12 13.44 3.51
N PHE A 130 -8.18 12.13 3.31
CA PHE A 130 -8.96 11.49 2.25
C PHE A 130 -10.45 11.78 2.39
N TYR A 131 -10.99 11.73 3.61
CA TYR A 131 -12.38 12.07 3.89
C TYR A 131 -12.70 13.50 3.44
N GLN A 132 -11.82 14.47 3.72
CA GLN A 132 -12.00 15.85 3.27
C GLN A 132 -11.83 16.02 1.76
N ALA A 133 -10.94 15.23 1.14
CA ALA A 133 -10.65 15.32 -0.29
C ALA A 133 -11.71 14.67 -1.18
N LEU A 134 -12.51 13.72 -0.68
CA LEU A 134 -13.63 13.13 -1.42
C LEU A 134 -14.84 14.06 -1.48
N SER A 135 -15.61 14.02 -2.56
CA SER A 135 -16.96 14.61 -2.59
C SER A 135 -17.90 13.87 -1.63
N PRO A 136 -18.99 14.49 -1.13
CA PRO A 136 -20.05 13.77 -0.42
C PRO A 136 -20.53 12.56 -1.25
N GLY A 137 -20.65 11.39 -0.62
CA GLY A 137 -20.98 10.14 -1.31
C GLY A 137 -19.81 9.51 -2.10
N GLY A 138 -18.66 10.17 -2.19
CA GLY A 138 -17.46 9.67 -2.84
C GLY A 138 -16.86 8.44 -2.13
N GLN A 139 -16.04 7.67 -2.86
CA GLN A 139 -15.62 6.34 -2.44
C GLN A 139 -14.11 6.21 -2.30
N LEU A 140 -13.67 5.53 -1.26
CA LEU A 140 -12.30 5.11 -1.00
C LEU A 140 -12.20 3.58 -1.20
N ILE A 141 -11.27 3.17 -2.06
CA ILE A 141 -10.96 1.77 -2.36
C ILE A 141 -9.55 1.47 -1.84
N VAL A 142 -9.41 0.43 -1.02
CA VAL A 142 -8.14 0.03 -0.38
C VAL A 142 -7.82 -1.43 -0.66
N GLY A 143 -6.60 -1.85 -0.31
CA GLY A 143 -6.19 -3.24 -0.39
C GLY A 143 -6.96 -4.12 0.60
N HIS A 144 -7.07 -5.41 0.27
CA HIS A 144 -7.66 -6.39 1.17
C HIS A 144 -6.93 -6.36 2.52
N THR A 145 -7.68 -6.18 3.61
CA THR A 145 -7.22 -6.12 5.01
C THR A 145 -6.51 -4.84 5.47
N GLU A 146 -6.37 -3.80 4.63
CA GLU A 146 -5.57 -2.61 4.99
C GLU A 146 -6.16 -1.70 6.08
N LEU A 147 -7.48 -1.72 6.28
CA LEU A 147 -8.17 -0.85 7.24
C LEU A 147 -8.78 -1.61 8.44
N HIS A 148 -8.26 -2.79 8.75
CA HIS A 148 -8.78 -3.61 9.85
C HIS A 148 -8.54 -2.94 11.22
N ASP A 149 -9.58 -2.90 12.07
CA ASP A 149 -9.55 -2.33 13.43
C ASP A 149 -9.11 -0.85 13.54
N LEU A 150 -9.24 -0.07 12.46
CA LEU A 150 -8.93 1.36 12.47
C LEU A 150 -10.18 2.23 12.62
N ASN A 151 -9.99 3.43 13.16
CA ASN A 151 -11.02 4.46 13.11
C ASN A 151 -11.20 4.93 11.66
N LEU A 152 -12.36 4.64 11.08
CA LEU A 152 -12.69 4.92 9.69
C LEU A 152 -13.06 6.39 9.43
N GLN A 153 -12.92 7.31 10.39
CA GLN A 153 -13.06 8.76 10.16
C GLN A 153 -14.38 9.17 9.46
N GLY A 154 -15.48 8.47 9.73
CA GLY A 154 -16.79 8.72 9.11
C GLY A 154 -17.03 8.04 7.76
N PHE A 155 -16.09 7.23 7.29
CA PHE A 155 -16.33 6.30 6.18
C PHE A 155 -17.29 5.18 6.58
N VAL A 156 -18.25 4.90 5.71
CA VAL A 156 -19.22 3.81 5.84
C VAL A 156 -18.79 2.67 4.91
N PRO A 157 -18.49 1.47 5.43
CA PRO A 157 -18.16 0.33 4.57
C PRO A 157 -19.37 -0.12 3.76
N LYS A 158 -19.16 -0.36 2.47
CA LYS A 158 -20.12 -0.90 1.50
C LYS A 158 -19.54 -2.18 0.92
N ALA A 159 -20.24 -3.28 1.15
CA ALA A 159 -19.86 -4.57 0.59
C ALA A 159 -20.32 -4.67 -0.87
N TYR A 160 -19.39 -5.05 -1.73
CA TYR A 160 -19.59 -5.50 -3.09
C TYR A 160 -19.21 -6.98 -3.18
N GLU A 161 -19.60 -7.67 -4.25
CA GLU A 161 -19.40 -9.12 -4.40
C GLU A 161 -17.93 -9.55 -4.21
N GLU A 162 -16.99 -8.73 -4.69
CA GLU A 162 -15.55 -9.05 -4.67
C GLU A 162 -14.73 -8.12 -3.77
N SER A 163 -15.35 -7.14 -3.08
CA SER A 163 -14.58 -6.15 -2.31
C SER A 163 -15.41 -5.37 -1.30
N VAL A 164 -14.73 -4.66 -0.40
CA VAL A 164 -15.33 -3.66 0.49
C VAL A 164 -14.80 -2.29 0.09
N VAL A 165 -15.73 -1.37 -0.18
CA VAL A 165 -15.44 0.03 -0.51
C VAL A 165 -15.92 0.91 0.62
N TYR A 166 -15.19 1.98 0.91
CA TYR A 166 -15.44 2.88 2.03
C TYR A 166 -16.03 4.17 1.52
N GLN A 167 -17.30 4.45 1.80
CA GLN A 167 -18.00 5.61 1.27
C GLN A 167 -17.99 6.76 2.26
N ARG A 168 -17.66 7.98 1.81
CA ARG A 168 -17.81 9.20 2.60
C ARG A 168 -19.30 9.41 2.89
N SER A 169 -19.68 9.41 4.18
CA SER A 169 -21.07 9.72 4.57
C SER A 169 -21.49 11.12 4.12
N GLU A 170 -22.72 11.26 3.62
CA GLU A 170 -23.33 12.54 3.25
C GLU A 170 -23.68 13.40 4.49
N ASP A 171 -23.80 12.78 5.66
CA ASP A 171 -24.43 13.38 6.85
C ASP A 171 -23.48 14.20 7.75
N VAL A 172 -22.20 14.33 7.41
CA VAL A 172 -21.33 15.23 8.18
C VAL A 172 -21.52 16.65 7.67
N LYS A 173 -22.59 17.29 8.17
CA LYS A 173 -22.55 18.74 8.39
C LYS A 173 -21.31 18.99 9.22
N HIS A 174 -20.24 19.47 8.60
CA HIS A 174 -19.20 20.13 9.35
C HIS A 174 -19.89 21.28 10.08
N GLU A 175 -20.15 21.11 11.38
CA GLU A 175 -20.07 22.24 12.28
C GLU A 175 -18.64 22.75 12.12
N VAL A 176 -18.46 23.65 11.15
CA VAL A 176 -17.45 24.67 11.26
C VAL A 176 -17.86 25.39 12.54
N ALA A 177 -17.25 25.01 13.67
CA ALA A 177 -17.36 25.78 14.89
C ALA A 177 -17.09 27.23 14.45
N PRO A 178 -18.05 28.16 14.56
CA PRO A 178 -17.77 29.53 14.20
C PRO A 178 -16.58 29.93 15.06
N LYS A 179 -15.53 30.50 14.45
CA LYS A 179 -14.52 31.23 15.20
C LYS A 179 -15.28 32.34 15.91
N ILE A 180 -15.70 32.07 17.14
CA ILE A 180 -16.26 33.08 18.02
C ILE A 180 -15.10 34.03 18.29
N SER A 181 -15.11 35.15 17.57
CA SER A 181 -14.40 36.34 17.97
C SER A 181 -15.12 36.86 19.23
N THR A 182 -14.74 36.34 20.39
CA THR A 182 -15.11 36.96 21.66
C THR A 182 -14.03 37.95 22.02
N SER A 183 -14.33 39.22 21.76
CA SER A 183 -13.81 40.33 22.57
C SER A 183 -14.14 40.06 24.05
N PRO A 184 -13.23 40.31 24.99
CA PRO A 184 -13.49 40.04 26.40
C PRO A 184 -14.49 41.07 26.94
N GLN A 185 -15.71 40.64 27.22
CA GLN A 185 -16.63 41.38 28.08
C GLN A 185 -16.65 40.75 29.47
N SER A 186 -16.20 41.55 30.43
CA SER A 186 -16.22 41.31 31.86
C SER A 186 -17.60 40.91 32.35
N ARG A 187 -17.69 39.74 33.00
CA ARG A 187 -18.77 39.44 33.95
C ARG A 187 -18.15 38.94 35.24
N THR A 188 -18.28 39.79 36.24
CA THR A 188 -18.04 39.52 37.66
C THR A 188 -19.04 38.48 38.15
N SER A 189 -18.52 37.38 38.68
CA SER A 189 -19.27 36.55 39.64
C SER A 189 -18.30 35.95 40.66
N THR A 190 -18.42 36.45 41.87
CA THR A 190 -17.79 36.05 43.13
C THR A 190 -17.84 34.54 43.37
N ILE A 191 -16.67 33.92 43.46
CA ILE A 191 -16.47 32.63 44.14
C ILE A 191 -15.34 32.82 45.16
N LYS A 192 -15.62 32.44 46.42
CA LYS A 192 -14.71 32.58 47.57
C LYS A 192 -13.47 31.68 47.41
N PRO A 193 -12.25 32.15 47.71
CA PRO A 193 -11.04 31.33 47.59
C PRO A 193 -10.94 30.32 48.74
N VAL A 194 -10.68 29.06 48.40
CA VAL A 194 -10.21 28.04 49.34
C VAL A 194 -8.71 28.25 49.55
N ILE A 195 -8.33 28.46 50.81
CA ILE A 195 -6.94 28.66 51.24
C ILE A 195 -6.26 27.29 51.34
N TYR A 196 -5.28 27.01 50.49
CA TYR A 196 -4.31 25.93 50.71
C TYR A 196 -3.01 26.52 51.27
N GLN A 197 -2.61 26.05 52.46
CA GLN A 197 -1.35 26.44 53.07
C GLN A 197 -0.15 25.78 52.37
N PRO A 198 0.97 26.48 52.20
CA PRO A 198 2.17 25.94 51.56
C PRO A 198 2.94 25.02 52.52
N ILE A 199 3.28 23.82 52.06
CA ILE A 199 4.27 22.96 52.71
C ILE A 199 5.67 23.45 52.32
N ALA A 200 6.47 23.80 53.33
CA ALA A 200 7.83 24.27 53.19
C ALA A 200 8.78 23.19 52.64
N ALA A 201 9.65 23.59 51.72
CA ALA A 201 10.72 22.77 51.17
C ALA A 201 11.94 22.72 52.11
N GLN A 202 12.68 21.60 52.09
CA GLN A 202 14.08 21.56 52.49
C GLN A 202 14.97 21.02 51.34
N PRO A 203 16.23 21.48 51.25
CA PRO A 203 16.99 21.49 50.00
C PRO A 203 17.94 20.30 49.86
N ARG A 204 18.19 19.85 48.63
CA ARG A 204 19.43 19.12 48.28
C ARG A 204 20.09 19.69 47.02
N SER A 205 21.21 20.35 47.30
CA SER A 205 22.47 20.46 46.55
C SER A 205 22.46 20.51 45.01
N ARG A 206 22.87 21.69 44.56
CA ARG A 206 23.31 22.14 43.23
C ARG A 206 24.67 21.55 42.82
N ASN A 207 24.79 21.07 41.59
CA ASN A 207 26.01 21.06 40.77
C ASN A 207 25.56 21.42 39.33
N GLN A 208 25.57 22.71 38.97
CA GLN A 208 26.57 23.42 38.16
C GLN A 208 26.74 22.92 36.70
N GLN A 209 26.23 23.76 35.78
CA GLN A 209 26.74 24.14 34.43
C GLN A 209 27.02 23.01 33.41
N SER A 210 26.59 23.05 32.15
CA SER A 210 26.45 24.14 31.18
C SER A 210 25.85 23.59 29.85
N SER A 211 25.38 24.47 28.96
CA SER A 211 25.20 24.23 27.51
C SER A 211 25.89 25.42 26.79
N PRO A 212 26.13 25.44 25.46
CA PRO A 212 25.87 24.46 24.38
C PRO A 212 27.05 24.28 23.37
N THR A 213 27.11 23.16 22.62
CA THR A 213 27.79 23.13 21.29
C THR A 213 27.42 21.88 20.45
N GLN A 214 26.91 22.07 19.22
CA GLN A 214 27.18 21.20 18.04
C GLN A 214 28.60 21.52 17.51
N PRO A 215 29.37 20.66 16.78
CA PRO A 215 29.00 19.78 15.65
C PRO A 215 29.64 18.35 15.77
N ALA A 216 29.50 17.34 14.91
CA ALA A 216 29.66 17.27 13.45
C ALA A 216 29.09 15.96 12.87
N ALA A 217 28.83 15.99 11.56
CA ALA A 217 28.30 14.91 10.74
C ALA A 217 29.32 13.78 10.52
N THR A 218 28.86 12.53 10.55
CA THR A 218 29.62 11.35 10.14
C THR A 218 29.23 10.97 8.70
N PRO A 219 30.18 10.68 7.78
CA PRO A 219 29.87 10.44 6.37
C PRO A 219 29.25 9.06 6.13
N LEU A 220 28.32 8.98 5.18
CA LEU A 220 27.84 7.73 4.58
C LEU A 220 28.96 7.06 3.74
N PRO A 221 29.01 5.71 3.68
CA PRO A 221 30.00 4.99 2.88
C PRO A 221 29.76 5.17 1.37
N ARG A 222 30.82 5.52 0.64
CA ARG A 222 30.87 5.58 -0.84
C ARG A 222 30.95 4.16 -1.42
N PHE A 223 30.13 3.88 -2.43
CA PHE A 223 30.31 2.74 -3.32
C PHE A 223 31.27 3.11 -4.47
N PRO A 224 32.18 2.21 -4.88
CA PRO A 224 33.12 2.48 -5.95
C PRO A 224 32.46 2.42 -7.34
N ASP A 225 32.95 3.31 -8.20
CA ASP A 225 32.53 3.57 -9.56
C ASP A 225 32.95 2.46 -10.54
N LYS A 226 32.18 2.29 -11.61
CA LYS A 226 32.43 1.30 -12.67
C LYS A 226 33.30 1.90 -13.78
N THR A 227 34.46 1.29 -14.02
CA THR A 227 35.08 1.28 -15.36
C THR A 227 35.82 -0.03 -15.59
N GLN A 228 35.33 -0.85 -16.53
CA GLN A 228 36.13 -1.32 -17.67
C GLN A 228 35.28 -2.14 -18.66
N THR A 229 35.39 -1.69 -19.91
CA THR A 229 34.93 -2.25 -21.19
C THR A 229 35.65 -3.55 -21.57
N VAL A 230 34.96 -4.56 -22.12
CA VAL A 230 35.46 -5.39 -23.24
C VAL A 230 34.30 -5.89 -24.13
N LYS A 231 34.61 -5.97 -25.42
CA LYS A 231 33.82 -6.18 -26.65
C LYS A 231 33.17 -7.56 -26.83
N ALA A 232 32.24 -7.56 -27.78
CA ALA A 232 31.43 -8.66 -28.32
C ALA A 232 32.20 -9.70 -29.17
N THR A 233 31.65 -10.92 -29.20
CA THR A 233 31.58 -11.82 -30.38
C THR A 233 30.52 -12.93 -30.14
N GLN A 234 29.72 -13.22 -31.18
CA GLN A 234 28.89 -14.44 -31.37
C GLN A 234 29.44 -15.17 -32.64
N PRO A 235 28.90 -16.33 -33.07
CA PRO A 235 28.68 -17.66 -32.45
C PRO A 235 29.39 -18.77 -33.31
N PRO A 236 29.10 -20.10 -33.24
CA PRO A 236 27.91 -20.66 -33.92
C PRO A 236 27.27 -21.92 -33.28
N VAL A 237 26.17 -22.33 -33.90
CA VAL A 237 25.22 -23.45 -33.66
C VAL A 237 25.85 -24.83 -33.94
N ASP A 238 25.43 -25.89 -33.24
CA ASP A 238 25.18 -27.22 -33.86
C ASP A 238 24.38 -28.20 -32.98
N ILE A 239 23.69 -29.11 -33.68
CA ILE A 239 22.64 -30.04 -33.25
C ILE A 239 23.23 -31.47 -33.26
N ASN A 240 23.05 -32.30 -32.20
CA ASN A 240 22.51 -33.69 -32.23
C ASN A 240 22.79 -34.55 -30.96
N PRO A 241 22.04 -35.66 -30.76
CA PRO A 241 21.81 -36.35 -29.48
C PRO A 241 22.71 -37.58 -29.28
N SER A 242 22.84 -38.06 -28.03
CA SER A 242 22.86 -39.49 -27.61
C SER A 242 23.46 -39.67 -26.20
N GLY A 243 22.69 -40.34 -25.32
CA GLY A 243 23.16 -41.33 -24.32
C GLY A 243 24.02 -40.91 -23.12
N GLY A 244 23.58 -41.24 -21.90
CA GLY A 244 24.49 -41.43 -20.76
C GLY A 244 23.96 -41.01 -19.39
N THR A 245 23.90 -41.98 -18.48
CA THR A 245 23.34 -41.97 -17.13
C THR A 245 24.26 -41.38 -16.03
N HIS A 246 23.62 -40.79 -15.00
CA HIS A 246 24.09 -40.30 -13.68
C HIS A 246 24.73 -38.89 -13.58
N PRO A 247 24.62 -38.22 -12.42
CA PRO A 247 23.42 -37.74 -11.73
C PRO A 247 23.34 -36.20 -11.83
N ALA A 248 22.18 -35.66 -12.22
CA ALA A 248 22.01 -34.23 -12.45
C ALA A 248 21.89 -33.44 -11.13
N GLY A 249 22.97 -32.81 -10.71
CA GLY A 249 22.93 -31.62 -9.87
C GLY A 249 22.38 -30.41 -10.65
N ASN A 250 21.63 -29.57 -9.94
CA ASN A 250 21.26 -28.19 -10.29
C ASN A 250 20.64 -27.98 -11.69
N ARG A 251 19.35 -28.30 -11.82
CA ARG A 251 18.46 -27.59 -12.76
C ARG A 251 17.70 -26.50 -12.03
N SER A 252 17.51 -25.39 -12.73
CA SER A 252 16.84 -24.14 -12.40
C SER A 252 15.37 -24.28 -11.93
N THR A 253 15.14 -24.76 -10.71
CA THR A 253 13.81 -25.04 -10.10
C THR A 253 13.21 -23.86 -9.32
N SER A 254 13.38 -22.62 -9.78
CA SER A 254 12.92 -21.45 -9.00
C SER A 254 11.58 -20.88 -9.45
N HIS A 255 11.35 -20.77 -10.77
CA HIS A 255 10.23 -20.00 -11.31
C HIS A 255 9.08 -20.89 -11.81
N ALA A 256 9.41 -22.05 -12.38
CA ALA A 256 8.41 -23.00 -12.88
C ALA A 256 7.60 -23.65 -11.74
N ASP A 257 8.23 -23.88 -10.58
CA ASP A 257 7.58 -24.59 -9.48
C ASP A 257 6.59 -23.71 -8.71
N LEU A 258 6.92 -22.43 -8.50
CA LEU A 258 5.99 -21.45 -7.94
C LEU A 258 4.83 -21.19 -8.91
N HIS A 259 5.11 -21.09 -10.21
CA HIS A 259 4.06 -20.92 -11.22
C HIS A 259 3.06 -22.09 -11.19
N ASN A 260 3.54 -23.33 -11.09
CA ASN A 260 2.67 -24.50 -10.97
C ASN A 260 1.79 -24.46 -9.70
N ALA A 261 2.34 -24.04 -8.56
CA ALA A 261 1.57 -23.88 -7.32
C ALA A 261 0.49 -22.78 -7.43
N GLN A 262 0.82 -21.68 -8.12
CA GLN A 262 -0.11 -20.59 -8.39
C GLN A 262 -1.24 -21.01 -9.34
N THR A 263 -0.93 -21.76 -10.41
CA THR A 263 -1.95 -22.28 -11.33
C THR A 263 -2.96 -23.18 -10.61
N LEU A 264 -2.50 -24.05 -9.71
CA LEU A 264 -3.38 -24.89 -8.89
C LEU A 264 -4.27 -24.05 -7.95
N PHE A 265 -3.71 -22.98 -7.38
CA PHE A 265 -4.45 -22.05 -6.54
C PHE A 265 -5.55 -21.32 -7.32
N GLU A 266 -5.25 -20.83 -8.52
CA GLU A 266 -6.19 -20.15 -9.41
C GLU A 266 -7.32 -21.09 -9.89
N GLN A 267 -7.05 -22.38 -10.01
CA GLN A 267 -8.04 -23.41 -10.33
C GLN A 267 -8.92 -23.81 -9.14
N GLY A 268 -8.70 -23.25 -7.95
CA GLY A 268 -9.43 -23.59 -6.73
C GLY A 268 -8.95 -24.87 -6.04
N GLU A 269 -7.89 -25.50 -6.55
CA GLU A 269 -7.31 -26.74 -6.02
C GLU A 269 -6.36 -26.44 -4.85
N TYR A 270 -6.89 -25.78 -3.80
CA TYR A 270 -6.10 -25.22 -2.71
C TYR A 270 -5.28 -26.25 -1.93
N ALA A 271 -5.78 -27.48 -1.78
CA ALA A 271 -5.06 -28.55 -1.10
C ALA A 271 -3.80 -28.99 -1.88
N LEU A 272 -3.91 -29.07 -3.21
CA LEU A 272 -2.78 -29.41 -4.09
C LEU A 272 -1.80 -28.23 -4.19
N ALA A 273 -2.31 -27.00 -4.25
CA ALA A 273 -1.49 -25.79 -4.20
C ALA A 273 -0.65 -25.73 -2.92
N LEU A 274 -1.25 -26.04 -1.76
CA LEU A 274 -0.54 -26.13 -0.47
C LEU A 274 0.56 -27.20 -0.48
N GLN A 275 0.26 -28.40 -0.98
CA GLN A 275 1.26 -29.47 -1.07
C GLN A 275 2.46 -29.04 -1.91
N ARG A 276 2.21 -28.41 -3.07
CA ARG A 276 3.27 -27.94 -3.96
C ARG A 276 4.07 -26.79 -3.34
N ALA A 277 3.40 -25.87 -2.66
CA ALA A 277 4.03 -24.77 -1.98
C ALA A 277 4.92 -25.23 -0.80
N ASP A 278 4.50 -26.24 -0.03
CA ASP A 278 5.30 -26.83 1.06
C ASP A 278 6.58 -27.53 0.55
N GLU A 279 6.54 -28.12 -0.64
CA GLU A 279 7.75 -28.66 -1.29
C GLU A 279 8.76 -27.56 -1.64
N ILE A 280 8.27 -26.39 -2.08
CA ILE A 280 9.11 -25.24 -2.38
C ILE A 280 9.69 -24.66 -1.10
N LEU A 281 8.91 -24.52 -0.02
CA LEU A 281 9.42 -24.04 1.27
C LEU A 281 10.47 -24.97 1.88
N ARG A 282 10.35 -26.28 1.72
CA ARG A 282 11.39 -27.22 2.16
C ARG A 282 12.74 -26.98 1.49
N GLN A 283 12.74 -26.51 0.24
CA GLN A 283 13.95 -26.16 -0.50
C GLN A 283 14.39 -24.71 -0.25
N LYS A 284 13.43 -23.81 -0.05
CA LYS A 284 13.64 -22.36 0.15
C LYS A 284 12.75 -21.84 1.29
N PRO A 285 13.17 -22.01 2.55
CA PRO A 285 12.34 -21.72 3.73
C PRO A 285 11.88 -20.27 3.84
N ASN A 286 12.62 -19.32 3.24
CA ASN A 286 12.34 -17.89 3.32
C ASN A 286 11.75 -17.33 2.00
N ASN A 287 11.13 -18.17 1.17
CA ASN A 287 10.48 -17.69 -0.05
C ASN A 287 9.12 -17.06 0.27
N PHE A 288 9.11 -15.73 0.43
CA PHE A 288 7.92 -14.97 0.84
C PHE A 288 6.73 -15.13 -0.10
N ASP A 289 6.95 -15.20 -1.41
CA ASP A 289 5.87 -15.40 -2.39
C ASP A 289 5.13 -16.71 -2.15
N VAL A 290 5.86 -17.75 -1.71
CA VAL A 290 5.31 -19.06 -1.38
C VAL A 290 4.60 -19.03 -0.02
N ILE A 291 5.19 -18.37 0.99
CA ILE A 291 4.56 -18.20 2.32
C ILE A 291 3.22 -17.48 2.19
N TYR A 292 3.17 -16.45 1.34
CA TYR A 292 1.96 -15.68 1.07
C TYR A 292 0.90 -16.53 0.33
N LEU A 293 1.30 -17.29 -0.69
CA LEU A 293 0.40 -18.22 -1.40
C LEU A 293 -0.22 -19.26 -0.45
N ILE A 294 0.57 -19.81 0.48
CA ILE A 294 0.10 -20.78 1.49
C ILE A 294 -0.90 -20.11 2.45
N ALA A 295 -0.62 -18.88 2.90
CA ALA A 295 -1.54 -18.14 3.75
C ALA A 295 -2.90 -17.92 3.07
N GLN A 296 -2.88 -17.47 1.80
CA GLN A 296 -4.10 -17.29 1.00
C GLN A 296 -4.87 -18.62 0.82
N ALA A 297 -4.18 -19.72 0.55
CA ALA A 297 -4.81 -21.03 0.39
C ALA A 297 -5.48 -21.50 1.69
N TYR A 298 -4.85 -21.28 2.85
CA TYR A 298 -5.48 -21.56 4.14
C TYR A 298 -6.69 -20.68 4.42
N ALA A 299 -6.67 -19.40 4.02
CA ALA A 299 -7.82 -18.52 4.17
C ALA A 299 -9.02 -19.00 3.33
N ASN A 300 -8.79 -19.41 2.08
CA ASN A 300 -9.84 -19.96 1.19
C ASN A 300 -10.41 -21.30 1.69
N LEU A 301 -9.61 -22.08 2.42
CA LEU A 301 -10.06 -23.30 3.10
C LEU A 301 -10.72 -23.04 4.47
N GLY A 302 -10.95 -21.78 4.85
CA GLY A 302 -11.54 -21.39 6.14
C GLY A 302 -10.62 -21.58 7.35
N GLN A 303 -9.33 -21.85 7.14
CA GLN A 303 -8.33 -22.11 8.18
C GLN A 303 -7.58 -20.82 8.57
N TYR A 304 -8.33 -19.78 8.97
CA TYR A 304 -7.80 -18.44 9.22
C TYR A 304 -6.68 -18.38 10.26
N LYS A 305 -6.73 -19.23 11.29
CA LYS A 305 -5.66 -19.31 12.31
C LYS A 305 -4.31 -19.71 11.71
N LYS A 306 -4.31 -20.61 10.72
CA LYS A 306 -3.07 -21.04 10.05
C LYS A 306 -2.54 -19.95 9.12
N SER A 307 -3.44 -19.28 8.41
CA SER A 307 -3.10 -18.11 7.59
C SER A 307 -2.42 -17.02 8.42
N ASP A 308 -3.00 -16.64 9.55
CA ASP A 308 -2.48 -15.58 10.43
C ASP A 308 -1.09 -15.92 10.99
N VAL A 309 -0.86 -17.17 11.41
CA VAL A 309 0.46 -17.63 11.89
C VAL A 309 1.52 -17.49 10.81
N LEU A 310 1.21 -17.84 9.56
CA LEU A 310 2.16 -17.79 8.45
C LEU A 310 2.54 -16.36 8.05
N LEU A 311 1.55 -15.46 8.00
CA LEU A 311 1.80 -14.04 7.73
C LEU A 311 2.72 -13.43 8.79
N ARG A 312 2.48 -13.74 10.07
CA ARG A 312 3.34 -13.28 11.18
C ARG A 312 4.72 -13.92 11.19
N ALA A 313 4.85 -15.17 10.74
CA ALA A 313 6.13 -15.85 10.68
C ALA A 313 7.04 -15.30 9.57
N GLY A 314 6.45 -14.84 8.44
CA GLY A 314 7.17 -14.10 7.39
C GLY A 314 7.69 -12.72 7.84
N ASP A 315 7.14 -12.15 8.91
CA ASP A 315 7.41 -10.78 9.35
C ASP A 315 8.58 -10.60 10.35
N ARG A 316 9.23 -11.69 10.77
CA ARG A 316 10.10 -11.67 11.97
C ARG A 316 11.37 -10.81 11.93
N ASP A 317 11.80 -10.30 10.77
CA ASP A 317 12.94 -9.37 10.67
C ASP A 317 12.54 -7.89 10.46
N ARG A 318 11.24 -7.54 10.42
CA ARG A 318 10.84 -6.16 10.10
C ARG A 318 9.81 -5.47 10.96
N PHE A 319 9.21 -6.13 11.96
CA PHE A 319 8.25 -5.43 12.84
C PHE A 319 8.55 -5.62 14.32
N HIS A 320 8.97 -4.52 14.97
CA HIS A 320 8.91 -4.34 16.40
C HIS A 320 7.45 -4.40 16.87
N VAL A 321 6.95 -5.58 17.19
CA VAL A 321 5.63 -5.76 17.82
C VAL A 321 5.82 -5.72 19.34
N ASN A 322 5.40 -4.63 19.96
CA ASN A 322 5.12 -4.61 21.40
C ASN A 322 3.62 -4.28 21.60
N ARG A 323 2.93 -5.18 22.30
CA ARG A 323 1.52 -5.16 22.75
C ARG A 323 0.42 -5.19 21.67
N TYR A 324 -0.27 -6.34 21.56
CA TYR A 324 -1.53 -6.63 22.27
C TYR A 324 -2.15 -7.90 21.66
N LEU A 325 -2.13 -9.00 22.41
CA LEU A 325 -3.14 -10.06 22.28
C LEU A 325 -3.40 -10.62 23.67
N SER A 326 -4.50 -10.21 24.28
CA SER A 326 -5.21 -11.02 25.29
C SER A 326 -6.54 -11.43 24.66
N PRO A 327 -6.93 -12.70 24.73
CA PRO A 327 -8.17 -13.18 24.14
C PRO A 327 -9.41 -12.69 24.91
N PRO A 328 -10.58 -12.60 24.26
CA PRO A 328 -11.84 -12.29 24.95
C PRO A 328 -12.22 -13.43 25.90
N SER A 329 -12.55 -13.09 27.15
CA SER A 329 -13.02 -14.02 28.17
C SER A 329 -14.39 -14.61 27.80
N PRO A 330 -14.55 -15.95 27.79
CA PRO A 330 -15.86 -16.58 27.79
C PRO A 330 -16.24 -17.03 29.21
N TYR A 331 -17.54 -17.02 29.51
CA TYR A 331 -18.23 -17.55 30.71
C TYR A 331 -18.42 -16.61 31.92
N ARG A 332 -19.55 -15.89 31.88
CA ARG A 332 -20.37 -15.60 33.06
C ARG A 332 -21.36 -16.75 33.24
N ARG A 333 -21.13 -17.63 34.22
CA ARG A 333 -22.17 -18.45 34.87
C ARG A 333 -21.87 -18.43 36.38
N GLY A 334 -22.71 -17.76 37.16
CA GLY A 334 -22.97 -18.20 38.54
C GLY A 334 -23.87 -19.44 38.53
N PRO A 335 -24.34 -19.99 39.66
CA PRO A 335 -24.23 -19.51 41.05
C PRO A 335 -23.86 -20.60 42.11
N LYS A 336 -23.37 -20.18 43.29
CA LYS A 336 -23.87 -20.46 44.65
C LYS A 336 -22.87 -20.00 45.70
#